data_AF-A0A6L6B7F1-F1
#
_entry.id   AF-A0A6L6B7F1-F1
#
_cell.length_a   1.000
_cell.length_b   1.000
_cell.length_c   1.000
_cell.angle_alpha   90.00
_cell.angle_beta   90.00
_cell.angle_gamma   90.00
#
_symmetry.space_group_name_H-M   'P 1'
#
loop_
_entity.id
_entity.type
_entity.pdbx_description
1 polymer ?
#
loop_
_entity_poly.entity_id
_entity_poly.type
_entity_poly.pdbx_seq_one_letter_code
_entity_poly.pdbx_strand_id
1 'polypeptide(L)'
;MKKPIKPARENISPSDLTFGLSTCKRCLWIKYWYKVIMPGQFPLVGTMASLQEEHFQGADMPTIDPSLRPGKVTKWGEWVKSKPLMVNGVESRWRILGKYDLVSTNDDGTIGLIDCKVSDSERDNGQFYSPQLEAYAYSLENPA
;
A
#
# COMPACT_ATOMS: atom_id res chain seq x y z
N MET A 1 -12.03 0.16 -28.64
CA MET A 1 -11.31 -1.04 -28.17
C MET A 1 -12.33 -2.05 -27.66
N LYS A 2 -12.31 -3.31 -28.13
CA LYS A 2 -13.17 -4.36 -27.56
C LYS A 2 -12.61 -4.78 -26.19
N LYS A 3 -13.47 -4.99 -25.20
CA LYS A 3 -13.06 -5.42 -23.85
C LYS A 3 -12.60 -6.88 -23.88
N PRO A 4 -11.40 -7.22 -23.37
CA PRO A 4 -10.96 -8.60 -23.24
C PRO A 4 -11.87 -9.41 -22.31
N ILE A 5 -11.91 -10.74 -22.49
CA ILE A 5 -12.69 -11.65 -21.63
C ILE A 5 -12.12 -11.70 -20.20
N LYS A 6 -10.79 -11.60 -20.07
CA LYS A 6 -10.07 -11.56 -18.79
C LYS A 6 -9.25 -10.28 -18.70
N PRO A 7 -9.12 -9.65 -17.51
CA PRO A 7 -8.25 -8.52 -17.34
C PRO A 7 -6.78 -8.94 -17.53
N ALA A 8 -5.94 -7.97 -17.91
CA ALA A 8 -4.51 -8.20 -18.09
C ALA A 8 -3.74 -8.26 -16.76
N ARG A 9 -4.36 -7.84 -15.65
CA ARG A 9 -3.84 -7.97 -14.28
C ARG A 9 -4.90 -8.67 -13.42
N GLU A 10 -4.47 -9.41 -12.41
CA GLU A 10 -5.35 -10.15 -11.50
C GLU A 10 -5.41 -9.55 -10.10
N ASN A 11 -4.33 -8.87 -9.68
CA ASN A 11 -4.20 -8.32 -8.34
C ASN A 11 -4.08 -6.79 -8.41
N ILE A 12 -4.80 -6.13 -7.50
CA ILE A 12 -4.74 -4.71 -7.24
C ILE A 12 -3.50 -4.41 -6.41
N SER A 13 -2.66 -3.51 -6.91
CA SER A 13 -1.55 -2.96 -6.12
C SER A 13 -2.08 -1.88 -5.17
N PRO A 14 -1.69 -1.86 -3.89
CA PRO A 14 -2.11 -0.82 -2.94
C PRO A 14 -1.91 0.61 -3.44
N SER A 15 -0.78 0.92 -4.07
CA SER A 15 -0.49 2.25 -4.62
C SER A 15 -1.42 2.68 -5.76
N ASP A 16 -2.05 1.73 -6.46
CA ASP A 16 -3.06 2.03 -7.47
C ASP A 16 -4.37 2.56 -6.87
N LEU A 17 -4.66 2.24 -5.61
CA LEU A 17 -5.81 2.78 -4.87
C LEU A 17 -5.57 4.21 -4.40
N THR A 18 -4.31 4.60 -4.21
CA THR A 18 -3.92 5.98 -3.94
C THR A 18 -3.83 6.80 -5.22
N PHE A 19 -2.89 6.47 -6.11
CA PHE A 19 -2.60 7.33 -7.26
C PHE A 19 -3.57 7.08 -8.43
N GLY A 20 -3.84 5.82 -8.75
CA GLY A 20 -4.66 5.46 -9.91
C GLY A 20 -6.13 5.84 -9.73
N LEU A 21 -6.70 5.45 -8.60
CA LEU A 21 -8.11 5.68 -8.28
C LEU A 21 -8.43 7.16 -8.08
N SER A 22 -7.56 7.90 -7.39
CA SER A 22 -7.77 9.33 -7.09
C SER A 22 -7.54 10.23 -8.31
N THR A 23 -6.62 9.86 -9.21
CA THR A 23 -6.29 10.72 -10.36
C THR A 23 -7.17 10.44 -11.57
N CYS A 24 -7.37 9.16 -11.95
CA CYS A 24 -8.12 8.81 -13.16
C CYS A 24 -8.66 7.37 -13.13
N LYS A 25 -9.94 7.23 -12.73
CA LYS A 25 -10.65 5.94 -12.67
C LYS A 25 -10.66 5.18 -14.01
N ARG A 26 -10.81 5.89 -15.13
CA ARG A 26 -10.75 5.30 -16.48
C ARG A 26 -9.35 4.76 -16.78
N CYS A 27 -8.30 5.50 -16.41
CA CYS A 27 -6.92 5.10 -16.63
C CYS A 27 -6.58 3.86 -15.79
N LEU A 28 -7.05 3.81 -14.54
CA LEU A 28 -6.97 2.62 -13.72
C LEU A 28 -7.65 1.42 -14.39
N TRP A 29 -8.88 1.58 -14.88
CA TRP A 29 -9.57 0.51 -15.60
C TRP A 29 -8.80 0.04 -16.84
N ILE A 30 -8.25 0.97 -17.64
CA ILE A 30 -7.45 0.63 -18.82
C ILE A 30 -6.16 -0.11 -18.41
N LYS A 31 -5.47 0.33 -17.36
CA LYS A 31 -4.27 -0.34 -16.80
C LYS A 31 -4.56 -1.80 -16.46
N TYR A 32 -5.69 -2.08 -15.83
CA TYR A 32 -6.03 -3.43 -15.38
C TYR A 32 -6.59 -4.32 -16.49
N TRP A 33 -7.38 -3.78 -17.41
CA TRP A 33 -7.98 -4.57 -18.49
C TRP A 33 -7.08 -4.72 -19.72
N TYR A 34 -6.19 -3.76 -19.99
CA TYR A 34 -5.41 -3.69 -21.23
C TYR A 34 -3.90 -3.57 -21.01
N LYS A 35 -3.42 -3.47 -19.76
CA LYS A 35 -2.00 -3.29 -19.43
C LYS A 35 -1.37 -2.02 -20.04
N VAL A 36 -2.18 -1.04 -20.40
CA VAL A 36 -1.68 0.27 -20.83
C VAL A 36 -1.37 1.08 -19.58
N ILE A 37 -0.10 1.41 -19.40
CA ILE A 37 0.41 2.18 -18.27
C ILE A 37 0.97 3.50 -18.77
N MET A 38 0.82 4.57 -17.98
CA MET A 38 1.60 5.78 -18.23
C MET A 38 3.06 5.49 -17.86
N PRO A 39 4.03 5.81 -18.74
CA PRO A 39 5.43 5.82 -18.37
C PRO A 39 5.63 6.84 -17.24
N GLY A 40 6.21 6.40 -16.12
CA GLY A 40 6.64 7.28 -15.04
C GLY A 40 8.13 7.05 -14.80
N GLN A 41 8.91 8.13 -14.77
CA GLN A 41 10.31 8.11 -14.36
C GLN A 41 10.43 8.98 -13.12
N PHE A 42 10.69 8.35 -11.98
CA PHE A 42 10.88 9.02 -10.69
C PHE A 42 12.28 8.71 -10.19
N PRO A 43 13.33 9.35 -10.77
CA PRO A 43 14.70 9.11 -10.35
C PRO A 43 14.84 9.41 -8.85
N LEU A 44 15.66 8.62 -8.15
CA LEU A 44 15.99 8.74 -6.72
C LEU A 44 14.85 8.45 -5.72
N VAL A 45 13.57 8.54 -6.10
CA VAL A 45 12.44 8.28 -5.17
C VAL A 45 12.53 6.89 -4.56
N GLY A 46 12.84 5.87 -5.37
CA GLY A 46 13.03 4.50 -4.87
C GLY A 46 14.18 4.39 -3.87
N THR A 47 15.32 5.04 -4.15
CA THR A 47 16.48 5.03 -3.25
C THR A 47 16.19 5.73 -1.93
N MET A 48 15.52 6.89 -1.97
CA MET A 48 15.13 7.62 -0.77
C MET A 48 14.14 6.83 0.10
N ALA A 49 13.15 6.18 -0.53
CA ALA A 49 12.21 5.30 0.16
C ALA A 49 12.94 4.14 0.86
N SER A 50 13.87 3.46 0.17
CA SER A 50 14.63 2.36 0.78
C SER A 50 15.49 2.81 1.95
N LEU A 51 16.14 3.98 1.87
CA LEU A 51 16.92 4.52 2.98
C LEU A 51 16.04 4.84 4.20
N GLN A 52 14.83 5.37 3.98
CA GLN A 52 13.87 5.62 5.07
C GLN A 52 13.38 4.31 5.69
N GLU A 53 13.01 3.32 4.87
CA GLU A 53 12.63 1.98 5.32
C GLU A 53 13.74 1.37 6.20
N GLU A 54 14.99 1.35 5.71
CA GLU A 54 16.14 0.81 6.42
C GLU A 54 16.41 1.52 7.75
N HIS A 55 16.28 2.84 7.79
CA HIS A 55 16.50 3.64 8.99
C HIS A 55 15.59 3.24 10.16
N PHE A 56 14.35 2.85 9.88
CA PHE A 56 13.36 2.52 10.91
C PHE A 56 13.22 1.02 11.19
N GLN A 57 14.01 0.15 10.56
CA GLN A 57 14.01 -1.28 10.88
C GLN A 57 14.44 -1.49 12.33
N GLY A 58 13.59 -2.15 13.13
CA GLY A 58 13.87 -2.38 14.54
C GLY A 58 13.81 -1.13 15.42
N ALA A 59 13.32 0.00 14.92
CA ALA A 59 13.14 1.20 15.74
C ALA A 59 12.04 1.01 16.79
N ASP A 60 12.23 1.63 17.95
CA ASP A 60 11.17 1.77 18.95
C ASP A 60 10.12 2.78 18.44
N MET A 61 8.85 2.46 18.57
CA MET A 61 7.74 3.32 18.08
C MET A 61 7.80 4.75 18.65
N PRO A 62 8.10 4.96 19.95
CA PRO A 62 8.26 6.31 20.49
C PRO A 62 9.47 7.09 19.95
N THR A 63 10.47 6.41 19.39
CA THR A 63 11.61 7.04 18.71
C THR A 63 11.22 7.54 17.31
N ILE A 64 10.21 6.93 16.67
CA ILE A 64 9.64 7.41 15.40
C ILE A 64 8.80 8.65 15.66
N ASP A 65 7.83 8.55 16.57
CA ASP A 65 7.04 9.69 17.05
C ASP A 65 6.51 9.40 18.47
N PRO A 66 6.65 10.32 19.44
CA PRO A 66 6.22 10.10 20.83
C PRO A 66 4.72 9.85 21.02
N SER A 67 3.88 10.20 20.05
CA SER A 67 2.43 9.98 20.09
C SER A 67 2.02 8.56 19.70
N LEU A 68 2.93 7.78 19.11
CA LEU A 68 2.66 6.40 18.73
C LEU A 68 2.57 5.49 19.95
N ARG A 69 1.81 4.40 19.81
CA ARG A 69 1.72 3.39 20.85
C ARG A 69 3.11 2.78 21.11
N PRO A 70 3.50 2.56 22.38
CA PRO A 70 4.74 1.85 22.70
C PRO A 70 4.80 0.48 22.01
N GLY A 71 5.98 0.16 21.50
CA GLY A 71 6.19 -1.00 20.64
C GLY A 71 7.47 -0.89 19.84
N LYS A 72 7.66 -1.84 18.93
CA LYS A 72 8.84 -1.91 18.08
C LYS A 72 8.50 -2.31 16.65
N VAL A 73 9.22 -1.78 15.67
CA VAL A 73 9.17 -2.28 14.30
C VAL A 73 9.75 -3.69 14.25
N THR A 74 8.92 -4.67 13.90
CA THR A 74 9.26 -6.10 13.96
C THR A 74 9.36 -6.78 12.61
N LYS A 75 8.74 -6.23 11.55
CA LYS A 75 8.83 -6.76 10.19
C LYS A 75 8.92 -5.62 9.19
N TRP A 76 9.49 -5.90 8.04
CA TRP A 76 9.70 -4.90 6.99
C TRP A 76 9.75 -5.55 5.61
N GLY A 77 9.18 -4.88 4.63
CA GLY A 77 9.33 -5.23 3.23
C GLY A 77 8.78 -6.60 2.81
N GLU A 78 7.82 -7.18 3.53
CA GLU A 78 7.23 -8.47 3.15
C GLU A 78 6.05 -8.28 2.18
N TRP A 79 5.80 -9.31 1.38
CA TRP A 79 4.64 -9.35 0.48
C TRP A 79 3.39 -9.77 1.23
N VAL A 80 2.30 -9.04 1.02
CA VAL A 80 0.97 -9.41 1.49
C VAL A 80 0.02 -9.59 0.32
N LYS A 81 -0.84 -10.61 0.45
CA LYS A 81 -1.85 -10.95 -0.53
C LYS A 81 -3.17 -11.21 0.19
N SER A 82 -4.23 -10.53 -0.24
CA SER A 82 -5.55 -10.73 0.32
C SER A 82 -6.30 -11.87 -0.35
N LYS A 83 -7.30 -12.41 0.35
CA LYS A 83 -8.45 -13.09 -0.25
C LYS A 83 -9.16 -12.17 -1.25
N PRO A 84 -10.00 -12.71 -2.15
CA PRO A 84 -10.74 -11.86 -3.07
C PRO A 84 -11.57 -10.81 -2.34
N LEU A 85 -11.66 -9.61 -2.91
CA LEU A 85 -12.38 -8.49 -2.30
C LEU A 85 -13.88 -8.73 -2.35
N MET A 86 -14.56 -8.50 -1.23
CA MET A 86 -16.02 -8.50 -1.15
C MET A 86 -16.56 -7.12 -1.52
N VAL A 87 -17.43 -7.06 -2.54
CA VAL A 87 -18.07 -5.81 -2.98
C VAL A 87 -19.58 -6.01 -2.94
N ASN A 88 -20.27 -5.27 -2.08
CA ASN A 88 -21.72 -5.38 -1.87
C ASN A 88 -22.16 -6.83 -1.57
N GLY A 89 -21.39 -7.54 -0.74
CA GLY A 89 -21.68 -8.94 -0.37
C GLY A 89 -21.32 -9.98 -1.44
N VAL A 90 -20.77 -9.58 -2.58
CA VAL A 90 -20.37 -10.49 -3.66
C VAL A 90 -18.85 -10.59 -3.74
N GLU A 91 -18.34 -11.81 -3.79
CA GLU A 91 -16.91 -12.06 -3.99
C GLU A 91 -16.51 -11.59 -5.40
N SER A 92 -15.55 -10.67 -5.45
CA SER A 92 -14.97 -10.20 -6.70
C SER A 92 -13.81 -11.11 -7.13
N ARG A 93 -13.31 -10.93 -8.36
CA ARG A 93 -12.07 -11.61 -8.80
C ARG A 93 -10.79 -10.98 -8.26
N TRP A 94 -10.89 -9.75 -7.76
CA TRP A 94 -9.75 -8.92 -7.45
C TRP A 94 -9.22 -9.26 -6.08
N ARG A 95 -7.90 -9.34 -5.96
CA ARG A 95 -7.18 -9.48 -4.69
C ARG A 95 -6.24 -8.30 -4.55
N ILE A 96 -5.88 -7.93 -3.33
CA ILE A 96 -4.78 -7.00 -3.10
C ILE A 96 -3.48 -7.81 -3.08
N LEU A 97 -2.45 -7.30 -3.75
CA LEU A 97 -1.08 -7.82 -3.68
C LEU A 97 -0.12 -6.63 -3.65
N GLY A 98 0.67 -6.54 -2.60
CA GLY A 98 1.66 -5.48 -2.43
C GLY A 98 2.75 -5.85 -1.43
N LYS A 99 3.76 -4.99 -1.34
CA LYS A 99 4.85 -5.07 -0.37
C LYS A 99 4.69 -3.90 0.59
N TYR A 100 4.42 -4.14 1.86
CA TYR A 100 4.38 -3.07 2.86
C TYR A 100 5.79 -2.63 3.23
N ASP A 101 5.92 -1.44 3.81
CA ASP A 101 7.21 -0.90 4.22
C ASP A 101 7.59 -1.46 5.60
N LEU A 102 6.84 -1.12 6.65
CA LEU A 102 7.13 -1.53 8.02
C LEU A 102 5.87 -1.99 8.78
N VAL A 103 6.06 -2.94 9.69
CA VAL A 103 5.04 -3.44 10.62
C VAL A 103 5.61 -3.45 12.03
N SER A 104 4.93 -2.77 12.95
CA SER A 104 5.25 -2.79 14.38
C SER A 104 4.41 -3.79 15.14
N THR A 105 5.00 -4.37 16.19
CA THR A 105 4.26 -5.04 17.26
C THR A 105 4.27 -4.10 18.46
N ASN A 106 3.09 -3.66 18.88
CA ASN A 106 2.92 -2.81 20.05
C ASN A 106 2.94 -3.65 21.32
N ASP A 107 3.27 -3.02 22.45
CA ASP A 107 3.38 -3.70 23.75
C ASP A 107 2.03 -4.28 24.22
N ASP A 108 0.91 -3.73 23.74
CA ASP A 108 -0.46 -4.23 23.97
C ASP A 108 -0.84 -5.42 23.05
N GLY A 109 0.08 -5.88 22.22
CA GLY A 109 -0.12 -6.97 21.26
C GLY A 109 -0.82 -6.55 19.96
N THR A 110 -1.20 -5.28 19.81
CA THR A 110 -1.72 -4.76 18.54
C THR A 110 -0.60 -4.53 17.53
N ILE A 111 -0.98 -4.36 16.27
CA ILE A 111 -0.04 -4.17 15.16
C ILE A 111 -0.17 -2.74 14.62
N GLY A 112 0.96 -2.10 14.34
CA GLY A 112 1.01 -0.85 13.57
C GLY A 112 1.50 -1.10 12.15
N LEU A 113 0.85 -0.48 11.17
CA LEU A 113 1.33 -0.41 9.79
C LEU A 113 1.91 0.97 9.53
N ILE A 114 3.14 1.03 9.00
CA ILE A 114 3.83 2.27 8.67
C ILE A 114 4.27 2.18 7.21
N ASP A 115 3.93 3.20 6.43
CA ASP A 115 4.22 3.33 5.01
C ASP A 115 5.09 4.59 4.85
N CYS A 116 6.37 4.38 4.55
CA CYS A 116 7.36 5.44 4.44
C CYS A 116 7.07 6.27 3.19
N LYS A 117 7.07 7.59 3.33
CA LYS A 117 6.80 8.52 2.22
C LYS A 117 7.89 9.56 2.08
N VAL A 118 8.26 9.77 0.82
CA VAL A 118 9.00 10.93 0.35
C VAL A 118 7.97 11.89 -0.25
N SER A 119 7.73 13.02 0.39
CA SER A 119 6.80 14.06 -0.09
C SER A 119 7.39 15.45 0.05
N ASP A 120 6.80 16.42 -0.66
CA ASP A 120 6.99 17.83 -0.34
C ASP A 120 6.31 18.16 0.99
N SER A 121 7.00 18.88 1.87
CA SER A 121 6.65 19.03 3.29
C SER A 121 5.43 19.92 3.58
N GLU A 122 4.87 20.59 2.57
CA GLU A 122 3.79 21.58 2.76
C GLU A 122 2.37 21.00 2.74
N ARG A 123 2.21 19.71 2.41
CA ARG A 123 0.89 19.07 2.35
C ARG A 123 0.81 17.93 3.35
N ASP A 124 -0.06 18.06 4.34
CA ASP A 124 -0.55 16.92 5.09
C ASP A 124 -1.37 16.03 4.15
N ASN A 125 -0.67 15.09 3.52
CA ASN A 125 -1.23 14.16 2.55
C ASN A 125 -1.66 12.85 3.21
N GLY A 126 -1.72 12.75 4.54
CA GLY A 126 -2.07 11.51 5.23
C GLY A 126 -3.37 10.88 4.70
N GLN A 127 -4.40 11.71 4.50
CA GLN A 127 -5.68 11.26 3.95
C GLN A 127 -5.55 10.76 2.49
N PHE A 128 -4.68 11.37 1.68
CA PHE A 128 -4.45 10.94 0.29
C PHE A 128 -3.85 9.53 0.22
N TYR A 129 -2.93 9.20 1.15
CA TYR A 129 -2.29 7.88 1.20
C TYR A 129 -3.11 6.82 1.95
N SER A 130 -4.15 7.21 2.68
CA SER A 130 -4.97 6.28 3.47
C SER A 130 -5.45 5.03 2.72
N PRO A 131 -5.87 5.06 1.43
CA PRO A 131 -6.34 3.86 0.75
C PRO A 131 -5.27 2.78 0.59
N GLN A 132 -3.99 3.18 0.53
CA GLN A 132 -2.87 2.25 0.44
C GLN A 132 -2.61 1.54 1.78
N LEU A 133 -2.65 2.27 2.90
CA LEU A 133 -2.54 1.68 4.24
C LEU A 133 -3.71 0.72 4.54
N GLU A 134 -4.94 1.13 4.23
CA GLU A 134 -6.13 0.29 4.39
C GLU A 134 -6.06 -0.99 3.54
N ALA A 135 -5.43 -0.93 2.37
CA ALA A 135 -5.23 -2.11 1.53
C ALA A 135 -4.24 -3.11 2.16
N TYR A 136 -3.20 -2.63 2.84
CA TYR A 136 -2.32 -3.50 3.62
C TYR A 136 -3.02 -4.08 4.85
N ALA A 137 -3.77 -3.26 5.59
CA ALA A 137 -4.54 -3.69 6.75
C ALA A 137 -5.53 -4.81 6.36
N TYR A 138 -6.34 -4.58 5.32
CA TYR A 138 -7.26 -5.59 4.79
C TYR A 138 -6.55 -6.89 4.40
N SER A 139 -5.36 -6.79 3.78
CA SER A 139 -4.59 -7.97 3.36
C SER A 139 -4.04 -8.78 4.53
N LEU A 140 -3.63 -8.11 5.62
CA LEU A 140 -3.17 -8.76 6.84
C LEU A 140 -4.32 -9.40 7.63
N GLU A 141 -5.49 -8.74 7.64
CA GLU A 141 -6.70 -9.26 8.29
C GLU A 141 -7.35 -10.40 7.49
N ASN A 142 -7.16 -10.43 6.17
CA ASN A 142 -7.78 -11.38 5.25
C ASN A 142 -6.76 -12.05 4.31
N PRO A 143 -5.76 -12.79 4.83
CA PRO A 143 -4.68 -13.35 4.02
C PRO A 143 -5.16 -14.49 3.11
N ALA A 144 -4.59 -14.58 1.90
CA ALA A 144 -4.83 -15.65 0.91
C ALA A 144 -3.73 -16.72 0.89
#